data_AF-K9SQC0-F1
#
_entry.id   AF-K9SQC0-F1
#
_cell.length_a   1.000
_cell.length_b   1.000
_cell.length_c   1.000
_cell.angle_alpha   90.00
_cell.angle_beta   90.00
_cell.angle_gamma   90.00
#
_symmetry.space_group_name_H-M   'P 1'
#
loop_
_entity.id
_entity.type
_entity.pdbx_description
1 polymer ?
#
loop_
_entity_poly.entity_id
_entity_poly.type
_entity_poly.pdbx_seq_one_letter_code
_entity_poly.pdbx_strand_id
1 'polypeptide(L)'
;MAFTESSNFWEEQKLNHLLDNMEEPPTSLEVRLYQGVPEEAGTTVNDVTVFLNNPGVVTFDAPLPVGDGYQIANSAVVDFGTAADDVNVDHVALWANISGGWQMIAYTALSSQITFLDGDPATINAGEIKVTMQENWGATVQQTLLNWIRGTIPTSPTDLYVALYTAAPGAGGGGTEVTNNIRSTGRPQPAEVDMERWNEPVAAAPYFQITNKGKIDFGASDNNLASDITHVGIFDAISGGNLLMWGILSEPLPVLQGDRVFFEPGQLVLRAA
;
A
#
# COMPACT_ATOMS: atom_id res chain seq x y z
N MET A 1 -3.95 8.50 -16.83
CA MET A 1 -4.64 7.43 -16.10
C MET A 1 -3.89 7.16 -14.80
N ALA A 2 -4.61 7.07 -13.68
CA ALA A 2 -4.03 6.70 -12.39
C ALA A 2 -4.74 5.46 -11.90
N PHE A 3 -3.99 4.46 -11.45
CA PHE A 3 -4.60 3.28 -10.83
C PHE A 3 -5.28 3.67 -9.51
N THR A 4 -6.50 3.19 -9.30
CA THR A 4 -7.33 3.56 -8.14
C THR A 4 -7.67 2.39 -7.24
N GLU A 5 -7.60 1.16 -7.77
CA GLU A 5 -7.88 -0.07 -7.03
C GLU A 5 -6.59 -0.88 -6.89
N SER A 6 -6.25 -1.28 -5.67
CA SER A 6 -5.17 -2.24 -5.40
C SER A 6 -5.70 -3.65 -5.56
N SER A 7 -4.88 -4.58 -6.08
CA SER A 7 -5.24 -6.01 -6.06
C SER A 7 -5.05 -6.61 -4.68
N ASN A 8 -5.69 -7.76 -4.41
CA ASN A 8 -5.42 -8.54 -3.20
C ASN A 8 -3.93 -8.87 -3.04
N PHE A 9 -3.28 -9.28 -4.14
CA PHE A 9 -1.85 -9.57 -4.13
C PHE A 9 -1.04 -8.34 -3.70
N TRP A 10 -1.33 -7.16 -4.26
CA TRP A 10 -0.58 -5.96 -3.92
C TRP A 10 -0.79 -5.54 -2.48
N GLU A 11 -2.02 -5.61 -1.98
CA GLU A 11 -2.32 -5.33 -0.58
C GLU A 11 -1.59 -6.26 0.39
N GLU A 12 -1.53 -7.55 0.06
CA GLU A 12 -0.76 -8.53 0.81
C GLU A 12 0.73 -8.17 0.81
N GLN A 13 1.31 -7.82 -0.34
CA GLN A 13 2.71 -7.40 -0.44
C GLN A 13 3.01 -6.12 0.37
N LYS A 14 2.10 -5.14 0.38
CA LYS A 14 2.21 -3.93 1.20
C LYS A 14 2.36 -4.26 2.69
N LEU A 15 1.57 -5.22 3.20
CA LEU A 15 1.64 -5.65 4.60
C LEU A 15 2.83 -6.57 4.86
N ASN A 16 3.15 -7.47 3.94
CA ASN A 16 4.32 -8.34 4.01
C ASN A 16 5.63 -7.54 4.05
N HIS A 17 5.69 -6.35 3.45
CA HIS A 17 6.82 -5.44 3.64
C HIS A 17 7.05 -5.10 5.11
N LEU A 18 6.00 -4.81 5.87
CA LEU A 18 6.11 -4.52 7.31
C LEU A 18 6.56 -5.73 8.13
N LEU A 19 6.32 -6.94 7.62
CA LEU A 19 6.58 -8.21 8.29
C LEU A 19 7.85 -8.93 7.81
N ASP A 20 8.66 -8.29 6.96
CA ASP A 20 9.88 -8.88 6.37
C ASP A 20 9.59 -10.19 5.62
N ASN A 21 8.44 -10.23 4.95
CA ASN A 21 7.95 -11.39 4.18
C ASN A 21 7.49 -10.99 2.77
N MET A 22 7.93 -9.82 2.29
CA MET A 22 7.59 -9.35 0.94
C MET A 22 8.28 -10.23 -0.10
N GLU A 23 7.55 -10.61 -1.14
CA GLU A 23 8.11 -11.39 -2.24
C GLU A 23 9.21 -10.62 -2.97
N GLU A 24 10.06 -11.36 -3.70
CA GLU A 24 11.04 -10.76 -4.59
C GLU A 24 10.36 -9.85 -5.62
N PRO A 25 10.99 -8.70 -5.96
CA PRO A 25 10.37 -7.74 -6.84
C PRO A 25 10.20 -8.29 -8.27
N PRO A 26 9.24 -7.75 -9.04
CA PRO A 26 8.96 -8.20 -10.39
C PRO A 26 10.17 -8.13 -11.31
N THR A 27 10.30 -9.15 -12.14
CA THR A 27 11.31 -9.22 -13.22
C THR A 27 10.88 -8.47 -14.48
N SER A 28 9.57 -8.32 -14.67
CA SER A 28 8.97 -7.53 -15.74
C SER A 28 7.59 -7.04 -15.33
N LEU A 29 7.15 -5.93 -15.94
CA LEU A 29 5.81 -5.38 -15.78
C LEU A 29 5.12 -5.28 -17.14
N GLU A 30 3.82 -5.50 -17.14
CA GLU A 30 2.95 -5.31 -18.28
C GLU A 30 1.72 -4.51 -17.89
N VAL A 31 1.29 -3.65 -18.80
CA VAL A 31 -0.06 -3.09 -18.76
C VAL A 31 -0.92 -3.94 -19.67
N ARG A 32 -2.15 -4.23 -19.21
CA ARG A 32 -3.15 -4.97 -19.96
C ARG A 32 -4.43 -4.17 -20.05
N LEU A 33 -5.09 -4.30 -21.20
CA LEU A 33 -6.31 -3.58 -21.54
C LEU A 33 -7.51 -4.52 -21.41
N TYR A 34 -8.62 -4.02 -20.87
CA TYR A 34 -9.79 -4.83 -20.57
C TYR A 34 -11.10 -4.20 -21.05
N GLN A 35 -12.06 -5.07 -21.38
CA GLN A 35 -13.46 -4.73 -21.57
C GLN A 35 -14.28 -5.30 -20.39
N GLY A 36 -14.54 -4.46 -19.41
CA GLY A 36 -15.09 -4.81 -18.11
C GLY A 36 -14.02 -4.88 -17.02
N VAL A 37 -14.47 -5.08 -15.79
CA VAL A 37 -13.57 -5.18 -14.63
C VAL A 37 -12.67 -6.41 -14.79
N PRO A 38 -11.33 -6.25 -14.67
CA PRO A 38 -10.42 -7.39 -14.72
C PRO A 38 -10.61 -8.29 -13.49
N GLU A 39 -10.51 -9.60 -13.69
CA GLU A 39 -10.44 -10.56 -12.59
C GLU A 39 -9.00 -10.68 -12.08
N GLU A 40 -8.81 -10.64 -10.76
CA GLU A 40 -7.47 -10.68 -10.17
C GLU A 40 -6.75 -12.01 -10.37
N ALA A 41 -7.51 -13.10 -10.58
CA ALA A 41 -6.98 -14.43 -10.84
C ALA A 41 -6.43 -14.61 -12.26
N GLY A 42 -6.42 -13.54 -13.08
CA GLY A 42 -5.81 -13.56 -14.42
C GLY A 42 -6.53 -14.46 -15.41
N THR A 43 -7.85 -14.66 -15.24
CA THR A 43 -8.63 -15.30 -16.29
C THR A 43 -8.65 -14.38 -17.52
N THR A 44 -8.56 -14.95 -18.72
CA THR A 44 -8.60 -14.18 -19.98
C THR A 44 -9.99 -13.61 -20.27
N VAL A 45 -10.96 -13.81 -19.37
CA VAL A 45 -12.30 -13.26 -19.51
C VAL A 45 -12.14 -11.74 -19.39
N ASN A 46 -12.39 -11.02 -20.48
CA ASN A 46 -12.29 -9.56 -20.62
C ASN A 46 -10.91 -8.98 -20.97
N ASP A 47 -9.82 -9.76 -20.98
CA ASP A 47 -8.52 -9.26 -21.42
C ASP A 47 -8.53 -9.12 -22.95
N VAL A 48 -8.51 -7.87 -23.41
CA VAL A 48 -8.55 -7.56 -24.85
C VAL A 48 -7.16 -7.32 -25.43
N THR A 49 -6.11 -7.44 -24.62
CA THR A 49 -4.72 -7.39 -25.06
C THR A 49 -4.41 -8.50 -26.07
N VAL A 50 -5.19 -9.59 -26.07
CA VAL A 50 -5.09 -10.70 -27.03
C VAL A 50 -5.40 -10.29 -28.49
N PHE A 51 -6.08 -9.17 -28.69
CA PHE A 51 -6.33 -8.59 -30.02
C PHE A 51 -5.23 -7.61 -30.45
N LEU A 52 -4.16 -7.54 -29.67
CA LEU A 52 -2.98 -6.70 -29.91
C LEU A 52 -1.78 -7.61 -30.18
N ASN A 53 -0.85 -7.16 -31.02
CA ASN A 53 0.26 -7.97 -31.51
C ASN A 53 1.56 -7.81 -30.69
N ASN A 54 1.54 -7.01 -29.62
CA ASN A 54 2.69 -6.81 -28.74
C ASN A 54 2.25 -6.73 -27.26
N PRO A 55 2.98 -7.36 -26.31
CA PRO A 55 2.73 -7.15 -24.89
C PRO A 55 2.94 -5.68 -24.52
N GLY A 56 2.06 -5.15 -23.67
CA GLY A 56 2.12 -3.78 -23.14
C GLY A 56 3.22 -3.59 -22.11
N VAL A 57 4.47 -3.93 -22.43
CA VAL A 57 5.62 -3.84 -21.53
C VAL A 57 5.79 -2.41 -21.03
N VAL A 58 5.91 -2.24 -19.71
CA VAL A 58 6.01 -0.93 -19.07
C VAL A 58 7.24 -0.85 -18.16
N THR A 59 7.84 0.33 -18.12
CA THR A 59 8.88 0.69 -17.15
C THR A 59 8.55 2.05 -16.55
N PHE A 60 8.95 2.28 -15.31
CA PHE A 60 8.56 3.45 -14.55
C PHE A 60 9.74 4.31 -14.11
N ASP A 61 9.53 5.63 -14.14
CA ASP A 61 10.44 6.62 -13.59
C ASP A 61 10.60 6.45 -12.07
N ALA A 62 11.60 7.13 -11.50
CA ALA A 62 11.79 7.14 -10.06
C ALA A 62 10.57 7.77 -9.34
N PRO A 63 10.26 7.35 -8.09
CA PRO A 63 9.18 7.95 -7.31
C PRO A 63 9.37 9.46 -7.14
N LEU A 64 8.31 10.22 -7.41
CA LEU A 64 8.26 11.67 -7.20
C LEU A 64 7.12 12.02 -6.23
N PRO A 65 7.29 13.05 -5.38
CA PRO A 65 6.25 13.46 -4.45
C PRO A 65 5.02 14.03 -5.20
N VAL A 66 3.82 13.68 -4.74
CA VAL A 66 2.54 14.20 -5.21
C VAL A 66 1.55 14.34 -4.05
N GLY A 67 1.16 15.56 -3.71
CA GLY A 67 0.35 15.79 -2.51
C GLY A 67 1.08 15.34 -1.23
N ASP A 68 0.40 14.57 -0.39
CA ASP A 68 1.00 13.88 0.78
C ASP A 68 1.47 12.45 0.43
N GLY A 69 1.77 12.20 -0.84
CA GLY A 69 2.13 10.88 -1.33
C GLY A 69 3.31 10.87 -2.30
N TYR A 70 3.56 9.71 -2.89
CA TYR A 70 4.53 9.51 -3.98
C TYR A 70 3.87 8.82 -5.18
N GLN A 71 4.41 9.06 -6.37
CA GLN A 71 3.93 8.48 -7.60
C GLN A 71 5.09 8.12 -8.52
N ILE A 72 4.92 7.03 -9.25
CA ILE A 72 5.72 6.68 -10.42
C ILE A 72 4.88 6.82 -11.68
N ALA A 73 5.51 7.19 -12.79
CA ALA A 73 4.86 7.27 -14.09
C ALA A 73 5.65 6.48 -15.13
N ASN A 74 4.98 5.95 -16.16
CA ASN A 74 5.68 5.21 -17.19
C ASN A 74 6.71 6.09 -17.89
N SER A 75 7.96 5.62 -17.96
CA SER A 75 9.12 6.40 -18.42
C SER A 75 9.23 6.50 -19.95
N ALA A 76 8.49 5.66 -20.66
CA ALA A 76 8.48 5.57 -22.12
C ALA A 76 7.07 5.27 -22.63
N VAL A 77 6.88 5.44 -23.94
CA VAL A 77 5.66 5.00 -24.62
C VAL A 77 5.48 3.51 -24.40
N VAL A 78 4.29 3.10 -23.97
CA VAL A 78 3.87 1.69 -23.95
C VAL A 78 3.19 1.40 -25.28
N ASP A 79 3.78 0.47 -26.04
CA ASP A 79 3.33 0.12 -27.39
C ASP A 79 2.76 -1.29 -27.40
N PHE A 80 1.44 -1.38 -27.58
CA PHE A 80 0.72 -2.63 -27.74
C PHE A 80 0.69 -3.08 -29.23
N GLY A 81 1.23 -2.26 -30.12
CA GLY A 81 1.33 -2.45 -31.55
C GLY A 81 0.06 -2.01 -32.28
N THR A 82 -0.53 -2.89 -33.09
CA THR A 82 -1.68 -2.55 -33.95
C THR A 82 -2.87 -3.43 -33.58
N ALA A 83 -4.05 -2.82 -33.46
CA ALA A 83 -5.30 -3.55 -33.24
C ALA A 83 -5.60 -4.46 -34.43
N ALA A 84 -5.82 -5.75 -34.17
CA ALA A 84 -6.11 -6.75 -35.19
C ALA A 84 -7.60 -6.84 -35.56
N ASP A 85 -8.46 -6.21 -34.76
CA ASP A 85 -9.91 -6.14 -34.91
C ASP A 85 -10.42 -4.89 -34.16
N ASP A 86 -11.65 -4.48 -34.44
CA ASP A 86 -12.34 -3.44 -33.66
C ASP A 86 -12.52 -3.88 -32.19
N VAL A 87 -12.01 -3.09 -31.25
CA VAL A 87 -11.99 -3.45 -29.83
C VAL A 87 -12.22 -2.26 -28.92
N ASN A 88 -12.96 -2.49 -27.84
CA ASN A 88 -13.30 -1.49 -26.85
C ASN A 88 -12.57 -1.77 -25.53
N VAL A 89 -11.99 -0.72 -24.94
CA VAL A 89 -11.27 -0.76 -23.67
C VAL A 89 -11.93 0.21 -22.70
N ASP A 90 -12.32 -0.27 -21.54
CA ASP A 90 -12.87 0.55 -20.46
C ASP A 90 -12.17 0.35 -19.11
N HIS A 91 -11.22 -0.60 -19.03
CA HIS A 91 -10.36 -0.79 -17.86
C HIS A 91 -8.91 -1.06 -18.28
N VAL A 92 -8.01 -0.77 -17.37
CA VAL A 92 -6.58 -1.05 -17.51
C VAL A 92 -6.07 -1.62 -16.20
N ALA A 93 -5.17 -2.61 -16.29
CA ALA A 93 -4.50 -3.18 -15.14
C ALA A 93 -2.98 -3.22 -15.33
N LEU A 94 -2.25 -3.06 -14.23
CA LEU A 94 -0.82 -3.30 -14.14
C LEU A 94 -0.58 -4.72 -13.62
N TRP A 95 0.26 -5.45 -14.32
CA TRP A 95 0.65 -6.82 -14.01
C TRP A 95 2.15 -6.92 -13.77
N ALA A 96 2.51 -7.77 -12.82
CA ALA A 96 3.87 -8.02 -12.38
C ALA A 96 4.23 -9.49 -12.57
N ASN A 97 5.37 -9.75 -13.22
CA ASN A 97 5.92 -11.09 -13.36
C ASN A 97 6.85 -11.40 -12.19
N ILE A 98 6.38 -12.24 -11.29
CA ILE A 98 7.05 -12.60 -10.04
C ILE A 98 7.28 -14.12 -9.98
N SER A 99 7.86 -14.58 -8.87
CA SER A 99 8.02 -16.01 -8.62
C SER A 99 6.66 -16.69 -8.44
N GLY A 100 6.15 -17.33 -9.50
CA GLY A 100 4.84 -17.99 -9.49
C GLY A 100 3.94 -17.58 -10.66
N GLY A 101 4.35 -16.57 -11.44
CA GLY A 101 3.66 -16.13 -12.64
C GLY A 101 3.25 -14.66 -12.56
N TRP A 102 2.28 -14.30 -13.41
CA TRP A 102 1.76 -12.95 -13.47
C TRP A 102 0.74 -12.71 -12.36
N GLN A 103 0.98 -11.68 -11.55
CA GLN A 103 0.04 -11.18 -10.57
C GLN A 103 -0.39 -9.77 -10.92
N MET A 104 -1.67 -9.46 -10.73
CA MET A 104 -2.15 -8.08 -10.88
C MET A 104 -1.63 -7.25 -9.71
N ILE A 105 -1.20 -6.02 -9.95
CA ILE A 105 -0.82 -5.04 -8.93
C ILE A 105 -1.97 -4.09 -8.63
N ALA A 106 -2.58 -3.54 -9.68
CA ALA A 106 -3.62 -2.55 -9.56
C ALA A 106 -4.41 -2.46 -10.85
N TYR A 107 -5.64 -1.95 -10.77
CA TYR A 107 -6.46 -1.66 -11.93
C TYR A 107 -7.28 -0.38 -11.75
N THR A 108 -7.86 0.10 -12.84
CA THR A 108 -8.77 1.24 -12.80
C THR A 108 -9.72 1.22 -13.99
N ALA A 109 -10.90 1.80 -13.79
CA ALA A 109 -11.83 2.11 -14.86
C ALA A 109 -11.39 3.39 -15.60
N LEU A 110 -11.54 3.40 -16.91
CA LEU A 110 -11.34 4.60 -17.71
C LEU A 110 -12.50 5.55 -17.53
N SER A 111 -12.22 6.86 -17.43
CA SER A 111 -13.25 7.89 -17.41
C SER A 111 -14.08 7.93 -18.69
N SER A 112 -13.56 7.36 -19.77
CA SER A 112 -14.23 7.18 -21.05
C SER A 112 -13.65 5.96 -21.74
N GLN A 113 -14.52 5.14 -22.35
CA GLN A 113 -14.08 4.01 -23.15
C GLN A 113 -13.25 4.48 -24.34
N ILE A 114 -12.21 3.71 -24.65
CA ILE A 114 -11.38 3.88 -25.84
C ILE A 114 -11.81 2.78 -26.83
N THR A 115 -12.00 3.16 -28.08
CA THR A 115 -12.22 2.21 -29.18
C THR A 115 -10.99 2.26 -30.09
N PHE A 116 -10.38 1.10 -30.32
CA PHE A 116 -9.41 0.92 -31.39
C PHE A 116 -10.13 0.26 -32.56
N LEU A 117 -9.99 0.81 -33.76
CA LEU A 117 -10.46 0.16 -34.98
C LEU A 117 -9.37 -0.78 -35.52
N ASP A 118 -9.76 -1.76 -36.34
CA ASP A 118 -8.79 -2.60 -37.07
C ASP A 118 -7.75 -1.74 -37.80
N GLY A 119 -6.47 -2.01 -37.52
CA GLY A 119 -5.34 -1.28 -38.08
C GLY A 119 -4.91 -0.03 -37.30
N ASP A 120 -5.62 0.36 -36.24
CA ASP A 120 -5.22 1.50 -35.41
C ASP A 120 -3.98 1.17 -34.55
N PRO A 121 -3.02 2.09 -34.41
CA PRO A 121 -1.94 1.94 -33.44
C PRO A 121 -2.49 2.05 -32.01
N ALA A 122 -2.12 1.11 -31.16
CA ALA A 122 -2.49 1.08 -29.75
C ALA A 122 -1.28 1.44 -28.89
N THR A 123 -1.18 2.71 -28.52
CA THR A 123 -0.06 3.24 -27.70
C THR A 123 -0.55 4.11 -26.56
N ILE A 124 0.17 4.08 -25.44
CA ILE A 124 0.00 5.02 -24.31
C ILE A 124 1.29 5.82 -24.16
N ASN A 125 1.22 7.15 -24.14
CA ASN A 125 2.42 7.99 -24.11
C ASN A 125 3.15 7.89 -22.77
N ALA A 126 4.43 8.27 -22.76
CA ALA A 126 5.20 8.42 -21.53
C ALA A 126 4.48 9.38 -20.55
N GLY A 127 4.49 9.05 -19.27
CA GLY A 127 3.88 9.84 -18.20
C GLY A 127 2.36 9.70 -18.05
N GLU A 128 1.67 8.93 -18.91
CA GLU A 128 0.21 8.78 -18.87
C GLU A 128 -0.28 7.68 -17.93
N ILE A 129 0.55 6.69 -17.61
CA ILE A 129 0.26 5.59 -16.68
C ILE A 129 0.91 5.92 -15.34
N LYS A 130 0.09 6.05 -14.29
CA LYS A 130 0.54 6.49 -12.97
C LYS A 130 0.13 5.48 -11.90
N VAL A 131 1.09 5.11 -11.06
CA VAL A 131 0.84 4.38 -9.81
C VAL A 131 1.15 5.35 -8.67
N THR A 132 0.16 5.61 -7.82
CA THR A 132 0.25 6.60 -6.74
C THR A 132 0.02 5.92 -5.40
N MET A 133 0.89 6.20 -4.45
CA MET A 133 0.73 5.85 -3.04
C MET A 133 0.37 7.13 -2.28
N GLN A 134 -0.88 7.26 -1.83
CA GLN A 134 -1.38 8.43 -1.07
C GLN A 134 -2.18 8.03 0.18
N GLU A 135 -2.18 6.75 0.52
CA GLU A 135 -2.92 6.19 1.67
C GLU A 135 -2.18 6.46 2.99
N ASN A 136 -2.61 5.81 4.07
CA ASN A 136 -2.06 5.96 5.42
C ASN A 136 -0.67 5.31 5.62
N TRP A 137 0.24 5.49 4.66
CA TRP A 137 1.60 4.99 4.64
C TRP A 137 2.60 6.13 4.79
N GLY A 138 3.66 5.92 5.56
CA GLY A 138 4.73 6.90 5.68
C GLY A 138 5.53 7.08 4.39
N ALA A 139 6.12 8.26 4.19
CA ALA A 139 6.82 8.64 2.97
C ALA A 139 7.93 7.65 2.56
N THR A 140 8.66 7.09 3.52
CA THR A 140 9.71 6.10 3.25
C THR A 140 9.12 4.80 2.73
N VAL A 141 8.04 4.30 3.35
CA VAL A 141 7.37 3.07 2.92
C VAL A 141 6.75 3.23 1.53
N GLN A 142 6.09 4.35 1.27
CA GLN A 142 5.52 4.63 -0.06
C GLN A 142 6.58 4.56 -1.17
N GLN A 143 7.73 5.20 -0.97
CA GLN A 143 8.85 5.15 -1.94
C GLN A 143 9.40 3.72 -2.09
N THR A 144 9.56 3.00 -0.98
CA THR A 144 10.06 1.63 -0.97
C THR A 144 9.14 0.69 -1.75
N LEU A 145 7.83 0.77 -1.53
CA LEU A 145 6.82 -0.01 -2.25
C LEU A 145 6.79 0.33 -3.75
N LEU A 146 6.86 1.61 -4.11
CA LEU A 146 6.97 2.02 -5.52
C LEU A 146 8.28 1.55 -6.17
N ASN A 147 9.38 1.50 -5.41
CA ASN A 147 10.65 0.96 -5.89
C ASN A 147 10.62 -0.57 -6.03
N TRP A 148 9.86 -1.27 -5.19
CA TRP A 148 9.61 -2.71 -5.38
C TRP A 148 8.96 -2.98 -6.72
N ILE A 149 7.91 -2.23 -7.09
CA ILE A 149 7.29 -2.32 -8.43
C ILE A 149 8.34 -2.13 -9.54
N ARG A 150 9.33 -1.26 -9.32
CA ARG A 150 10.43 -0.99 -10.25
C ARG A 150 11.55 -2.03 -10.25
N GLY A 151 11.38 -3.19 -9.62
CA GLY A 151 12.37 -4.25 -9.62
C GLY A 151 13.46 -4.10 -8.54
N THR A 152 13.27 -3.22 -7.55
CA THR A 152 14.26 -2.97 -6.49
C THR A 152 13.87 -3.70 -5.21
N ILE A 153 14.78 -4.48 -4.63
CA ILE A 153 14.53 -5.18 -3.36
C ILE A 153 14.44 -4.16 -2.22
N PRO A 154 13.30 -4.08 -1.51
CA PRO A 154 13.10 -3.18 -0.40
C PRO A 154 13.75 -3.72 0.87
N THR A 155 14.29 -2.84 1.72
CA THR A 155 14.68 -3.22 3.08
C THR A 155 13.47 -3.09 4.00
N SER A 156 13.01 -4.20 4.56
CA SER A 156 11.93 -4.21 5.54
C SER A 156 12.39 -3.64 6.90
N PRO A 157 11.46 -3.04 7.68
CA PRO A 157 11.74 -2.64 9.06
C PRO A 157 12.09 -3.89 9.88
N THR A 158 12.96 -3.77 10.88
CA THR A 158 13.32 -4.90 11.75
C THR A 158 12.34 -5.07 12.92
N ASP A 159 11.66 -3.99 13.28
CA ASP A 159 10.80 -3.90 14.45
C ASP A 159 9.67 -2.90 14.18
N LEU A 160 8.48 -3.18 14.72
CA LEU A 160 7.32 -2.29 14.62
C LEU A 160 6.92 -1.78 16.00
N TYR A 161 6.93 -0.46 16.17
CA TYR A 161 6.62 0.25 17.41
C TYR A 161 5.34 1.06 17.27
N VAL A 162 4.52 1.07 18.31
CA VAL A 162 3.18 1.67 18.28
C VAL A 162 3.18 3.02 18.99
N ALA A 163 2.77 4.06 18.28
CA ALA A 163 2.64 5.43 18.78
C ALA A 163 1.18 5.87 18.86
N LEU A 164 0.86 6.75 19.81
CA LEU A 164 -0.50 7.27 20.03
C LEU A 164 -0.55 8.75 19.67
N TYR A 165 -1.62 9.17 18.99
CA TYR A 165 -1.77 10.50 18.42
C TYR A 165 -3.14 11.11 18.72
N THR A 166 -3.18 12.43 18.92
CA THR A 166 -4.44 13.19 19.10
C THR A 166 -5.00 13.76 17.79
N ALA A 167 -4.22 13.69 16.69
CA ALA A 167 -4.64 14.04 15.35
C ALA A 167 -3.84 13.19 14.34
N ALA A 168 -4.41 12.96 13.14
CA ALA A 168 -3.75 12.16 12.11
C ALA A 168 -2.34 12.70 11.81
N PRO A 169 -1.30 11.84 11.83
CA PRO A 169 -0.06 12.17 11.15
C PRO A 169 -0.27 12.12 9.62
N GLY A 170 0.67 12.68 8.85
CA GLY A 170 0.73 12.53 7.39
C GLY A 170 1.98 11.77 6.96
N ALA A 171 2.14 11.51 5.65
CA ALA A 171 3.25 10.74 5.13
C ALA A 171 4.61 11.39 5.43
N GLY A 172 4.68 12.73 5.38
CA GLY A 172 5.84 13.53 5.77
C GLY A 172 5.98 13.77 7.28
N GLY A 173 5.12 13.16 8.10
CA GLY A 173 4.97 13.47 9.52
C GLY A 173 3.88 14.50 9.79
N GLY A 174 3.76 14.93 11.05
CA GLY A 174 2.64 15.74 11.54
C GLY A 174 1.89 15.05 12.66
N GLY A 175 0.73 15.59 13.02
CA GLY A 175 0.01 15.19 14.23
C GLY A 175 0.81 15.50 15.51
N THR A 176 0.17 15.27 16.66
CA THR A 176 0.84 15.36 17.97
C THR A 176 0.91 13.97 18.57
N GLU A 177 2.12 13.40 18.60
CA GLU A 177 2.37 12.16 19.33
C GLU A 177 2.30 12.43 20.83
N VAL A 178 1.52 11.61 21.55
CA VAL A 178 1.33 11.69 23.00
C VAL A 178 1.82 10.42 23.72
N THR A 179 2.51 9.52 23.02
CA THR A 179 3.03 8.27 23.58
C THR A 179 3.85 8.52 24.84
N ASN A 180 4.77 9.50 24.82
CA ASN A 180 5.64 9.80 25.96
C ASN A 180 4.92 10.50 27.12
N ASN A 181 3.71 11.02 26.90
CA ASN A 181 2.86 11.52 27.99
C ASN A 181 2.21 10.37 28.78
N ILE A 182 2.04 9.21 28.14
CA ILE A 182 1.48 8.00 28.75
C ILE A 182 2.62 7.11 29.28
N ARG A 183 3.66 6.92 28.46
CA ARG A 183 4.77 5.98 28.69
C ARG A 183 6.11 6.65 28.44
N SER A 184 6.79 7.06 29.50
CA SER A 184 8.12 7.71 29.41
C SER A 184 9.24 6.85 28.78
N THR A 185 9.07 5.54 28.69
CA THR A 185 10.06 4.63 28.08
C THR A 185 9.96 4.53 26.55
N GLY A 186 9.08 5.31 25.92
CA GLY A 186 8.88 5.32 24.48
C GLY A 186 7.79 4.37 24.00
N ARG A 187 7.76 4.15 22.69
CA ARG A 187 6.71 3.39 22.01
C ARG A 187 6.80 1.88 22.37
N PRO A 188 5.70 1.23 22.78
CA PRO A 188 5.66 -0.22 22.94
C PRO A 188 5.69 -0.96 21.61
N GLN A 189 5.91 -2.27 21.70
CA GLN A 189 5.65 -3.25 20.65
C GLN A 189 4.74 -4.34 21.23
N PRO A 190 4.10 -5.20 20.40
CA PRO A 190 3.42 -6.38 20.90
C PRO A 190 4.38 -7.25 21.72
N ALA A 191 3.87 -7.83 22.83
CA ALA A 191 4.60 -8.73 23.70
C ALA A 191 4.81 -10.10 23.04
N GLU A 192 5.78 -10.18 22.13
CA GLU A 192 6.38 -11.37 21.49
C GLU A 192 7.79 -10.97 21.00
N VAL A 193 8.57 -11.90 20.44
CA VAL A 193 9.93 -11.65 19.92
C VAL A 193 9.90 -11.46 18.39
N ASP A 194 10.73 -10.56 17.87
CA ASP A 194 10.94 -10.29 16.43
C ASP A 194 9.64 -10.04 15.63
N MET A 195 9.56 -10.52 14.39
CA MET A 195 8.42 -10.31 13.49
C MET A 195 7.21 -11.19 13.79
N GLU A 196 7.32 -12.13 14.73
CA GLU A 196 6.18 -12.93 15.21
C GLU A 196 5.19 -12.10 16.07
N ARG A 197 5.46 -10.81 16.27
CA ARG A 197 4.60 -9.87 17.01
C ARG A 197 3.26 -9.58 16.35
N TRP A 198 3.13 -9.91 15.07
CA TRP A 198 1.93 -9.65 14.27
C TRP A 198 1.44 -10.95 13.63
N ASN A 199 0.12 -11.03 13.43
CA ASN A 199 -0.47 -12.10 12.64
C ASN A 199 -0.17 -11.86 11.15
N GLU A 200 -0.09 -12.96 10.40
CA GLU A 200 0.07 -12.92 8.94
C GLU A 200 -1.08 -12.12 8.27
N PRO A 201 -0.85 -11.53 7.08
CA PRO A 201 -1.89 -10.84 6.35
C PRO A 201 -3.07 -11.76 6.06
N VAL A 202 -4.27 -11.28 6.33
CA VAL A 202 -5.52 -12.00 6.03
C VAL A 202 -6.46 -11.11 5.23
N ALA A 203 -7.17 -11.73 4.28
CA ALA A 203 -8.22 -11.05 3.53
C ALA A 203 -9.38 -10.66 4.47
N ALA A 204 -9.73 -9.38 4.48
CA ALA A 204 -10.83 -8.78 5.22
C ALA A 204 -11.57 -7.80 4.30
N ALA A 205 -12.27 -8.35 3.31
CA ALA A 205 -12.86 -7.62 2.18
C ALA A 205 -13.47 -6.25 2.60
N PRO A 206 -13.14 -5.16 1.88
CA PRO A 206 -12.46 -5.15 0.58
C PRO A 206 -10.93 -5.10 0.65
N TYR A 207 -10.31 -5.27 1.83
CA TYR A 207 -8.85 -5.08 1.99
C TYR A 207 -8.15 -6.27 2.66
N PHE A 208 -6.82 -6.34 2.60
CA PHE A 208 -6.02 -7.13 3.54
C PHE A 208 -5.72 -6.37 4.84
N GLN A 209 -5.53 -7.14 5.91
CA GLN A 209 -5.16 -6.60 7.21
C GLN A 209 -4.19 -7.52 7.98
N ILE A 210 -3.43 -6.92 8.90
CA ILE A 210 -2.69 -7.61 9.96
C ILE A 210 -3.18 -7.13 11.33
N THR A 211 -2.95 -7.94 12.35
CA THR A 211 -3.31 -7.60 13.74
C THR A 211 -2.20 -7.95 14.71
N ASN A 212 -2.13 -7.26 15.85
CA ASN A 212 -1.14 -7.56 16.88
C ASN A 212 -1.40 -8.96 17.48
N LYS A 213 -0.36 -9.79 17.58
CA LYS A 213 -0.44 -11.15 18.14
C LYS A 213 -0.36 -11.13 19.67
N GLY A 214 0.54 -10.31 20.21
CA GLY A 214 0.69 -10.08 21.64
C GLY A 214 -0.01 -8.80 22.11
N LYS A 215 -0.19 -8.68 23.43
CA LYS A 215 -0.69 -7.44 24.05
C LYS A 215 0.32 -6.30 23.79
N ILE A 216 -0.16 -5.13 23.40
CA ILE A 216 0.60 -3.89 23.33
C ILE A 216 0.28 -3.08 24.58
N ASP A 217 1.21 -2.95 25.52
CA ASP A 217 0.97 -2.30 26.81
C ASP A 217 1.75 -0.98 26.92
N PHE A 218 1.02 0.13 27.03
CA PHE A 218 1.61 1.45 27.30
C PHE A 218 1.81 1.70 28.80
N GLY A 219 1.19 0.91 29.67
CA GLY A 219 1.22 1.09 31.11
C GLY A 219 0.13 2.05 31.62
N ALA A 220 0.31 2.48 32.87
CA ALA A 220 -0.54 3.50 33.47
C ALA A 220 -0.05 4.89 33.04
N SER A 221 -0.96 5.76 32.59
CA SER A 221 -0.61 7.08 32.08
C SER A 221 0.07 7.93 33.14
N ASP A 222 1.24 8.48 32.81
CA ASP A 222 1.98 9.40 33.68
C ASP A 222 1.25 10.76 33.83
N ASN A 223 0.39 11.14 32.87
CA ASN A 223 -0.23 12.46 32.79
C ASN A 223 -1.72 12.42 32.40
N ASN A 224 -2.44 13.53 32.66
CA ASN A 224 -3.73 13.79 32.02
C ASN A 224 -3.50 14.30 30.59
N LEU A 225 -4.19 13.72 29.60
CA LEU A 225 -4.18 14.26 28.25
C LEU A 225 -5.22 15.39 28.11
N ALA A 226 -4.85 16.45 27.40
CA ALA A 226 -5.74 17.57 27.11
C ALA A 226 -6.71 17.30 25.94
N SER A 227 -6.48 16.22 25.19
CA SER A 227 -7.29 15.81 24.04
C SER A 227 -7.25 14.30 23.89
N ASP A 228 -8.33 13.76 23.34
CA ASP A 228 -8.48 12.32 23.15
C ASP A 228 -7.49 11.79 22.11
N ILE A 229 -7.06 10.55 22.32
CA ILE A 229 -6.27 9.81 21.34
C ILE A 229 -7.22 9.39 20.24
N THR A 230 -6.90 9.74 19.01
CA THR A 230 -7.75 9.48 17.85
C THR A 230 -7.05 8.61 16.81
N HIS A 231 -5.71 8.54 16.85
CA HIS A 231 -4.93 7.85 15.84
C HIS A 231 -3.80 7.03 16.47
N VAL A 232 -3.37 6.01 15.73
CA VAL A 232 -2.20 5.18 16.02
C VAL A 232 -1.23 5.31 14.86
N GLY A 233 0.06 5.45 15.16
CA GLY A 233 1.14 5.37 14.19
C GLY A 233 2.02 4.14 14.43
N ILE A 234 2.56 3.57 13.37
CA ILE A 234 3.54 2.48 13.43
C ILE A 234 4.90 3.03 13.00
N PHE A 235 5.94 2.78 13.79
CA PHE A 235 7.29 3.27 13.58
C PHE A 235 8.32 2.14 13.56
N ASP A 236 9.44 2.38 12.90
CA ASP A 236 10.60 1.46 12.87
C ASP A 236 11.52 1.57 14.11
N ALA A 237 11.25 2.51 15.02
CA ALA A 237 12.06 2.72 16.22
C ALA A 237 11.25 3.12 17.45
N ILE A 238 11.75 2.72 18.62
CA ILE A 238 11.20 3.05 19.95
C ILE A 238 11.09 4.57 20.20
N SER A 239 12.01 5.33 19.61
CA SER A 239 12.08 6.79 19.66
C SER A 239 12.72 7.32 18.37
N GLY A 240 12.23 8.43 17.84
CA GLY A 240 12.66 8.91 16.52
C GLY A 240 12.11 8.00 15.41
N GLY A 241 12.97 7.54 14.51
CA GLY A 241 12.59 6.62 13.43
C GLY A 241 11.69 7.24 12.37
N ASN A 242 11.24 6.40 11.45
CA ASN A 242 10.32 6.74 10.38
C ASN A 242 8.91 6.25 10.73
N LEU A 243 7.90 7.08 10.43
CA LEU A 243 6.52 6.62 10.37
C LEU A 243 6.42 5.64 9.20
N LEU A 244 5.83 4.47 9.45
CA LEU A 244 5.64 3.40 8.47
C LEU A 244 4.20 3.39 7.96
N MET A 245 3.24 3.48 8.88
CA MET A 245 1.82 3.65 8.57
C MET A 245 1.07 4.26 9.75
N TRP A 246 -0.15 4.71 9.53
CA TRP A 246 -1.04 5.14 10.59
C TRP A 246 -2.47 4.68 10.37
N GLY A 247 -3.29 4.80 11.41
CA GLY A 247 -4.70 4.46 11.37
C GLY A 247 -5.49 5.27 12.37
N ILE A 248 -6.80 5.37 12.12
CA ILE A 248 -7.75 6.01 13.02
C ILE A 248 -8.32 4.97 14.00
N LEU A 249 -8.49 5.36 15.26
CA LEU A 249 -9.23 4.57 16.24
C LEU A 249 -10.73 4.66 15.94
N SER A 250 -11.44 3.54 16.08
CA SER A 250 -12.90 3.53 15.87
C SER A 250 -13.64 4.43 16.85
N GLU A 251 -13.09 4.61 18.06
CA GLU A 251 -13.60 5.49 19.10
C GLU A 251 -12.42 6.29 19.69
N PRO A 252 -12.53 7.63 19.83
CA PRO A 252 -11.55 8.42 20.53
C PRO A 252 -11.37 7.94 21.98
N LEU A 253 -10.13 7.88 22.46
CA LEU A 253 -9.79 7.41 23.79
C LEU A 253 -9.37 8.58 24.69
N PRO A 254 -10.21 9.03 25.64
CA PRO A 254 -9.79 9.95 26.69
C PRO A 254 -8.88 9.22 27.68
N VAL A 255 -7.82 9.90 28.15
CA VAL A 255 -6.86 9.32 29.09
C VAL A 255 -6.56 10.31 30.22
N LEU A 256 -6.80 9.87 31.45
CA LEU A 256 -6.40 10.56 32.68
C LEU A 256 -5.17 9.88 33.29
N GLN A 257 -4.50 10.59 34.20
CA GLN A 257 -3.37 10.06 34.95
C GLN A 257 -3.79 8.81 35.72
N GLY A 258 -3.01 7.74 35.59
CA GLY A 258 -3.26 6.44 36.20
C GLY A 258 -4.11 5.48 35.36
N ASP A 259 -4.77 5.96 34.30
CA ASP A 259 -5.50 5.08 33.38
C ASP A 259 -4.54 4.15 32.65
N ARG A 260 -4.92 2.88 32.48
CA ARG A 260 -4.12 1.91 31.74
C ARG A 260 -4.52 1.92 30.27
N VAL A 261 -3.52 2.10 29.41
CA VAL A 261 -3.70 2.13 27.96
C VAL A 261 -3.02 0.91 27.35
N PHE A 262 -3.77 0.10 26.61
CA PHE A 262 -3.26 -1.08 25.95
C PHE A 262 -4.17 -1.51 24.79
N PHE A 263 -3.62 -2.34 23.91
CA PHE A 263 -4.37 -3.14 22.95
C PHE A 263 -4.16 -4.61 23.29
N GLU A 264 -5.23 -5.35 23.51
CA GLU A 264 -5.18 -6.81 23.61
C GLU A 264 -4.85 -7.43 22.25
N PRO A 265 -4.40 -8.70 22.20
CA PRO A 265 -4.25 -9.45 20.96
C PRO A 265 -5.47 -9.27 20.02
N GLY A 266 -5.21 -8.96 18.76
CA GLY A 266 -6.23 -8.78 17.73
C GLY A 266 -6.96 -7.42 17.74
N GLN A 267 -6.72 -6.54 18.71
CA GLN A 267 -7.45 -5.27 18.81
C GLN A 267 -6.89 -4.17 17.91
N LEU A 268 -5.57 -4.12 17.70
CA LEU A 268 -4.97 -3.19 16.76
C LEU A 268 -4.97 -3.82 15.37
N VAL A 269 -5.79 -3.26 14.48
CA VAL A 269 -5.93 -3.69 13.08
C VAL A 269 -5.25 -2.69 12.18
N LEU A 270 -4.30 -3.18 11.38
CA LEU A 270 -3.60 -2.41 10.36
C LEU A 270 -4.08 -2.88 8.99
N ARG A 271 -4.58 -1.96 8.16
CA ARG A 271 -5.15 -2.27 6.84
C ARG A 271 -4.20 -1.82 5.75
N ALA A 272 -4.25 -2.53 4.62
CA ALA A 272 -3.44 -2.21 3.47
C ALA A 272 -3.91 -0.96 2.69
N ALA A 273 -5.08 -0.39 3.03
CA ALA A 273 -5.73 0.73 2.33
C ALA A 273 -6.00 1.92 3.26
#